data_AF-A0A6C0GGZ7-F1
#
_entry.id   AF-A0A6C0GGZ7-F1
#
_cell.length_a   1.000
_cell.length_b   1.000
_cell.length_c   1.000
_cell.angle_alpha   90.00
_cell.angle_beta   90.00
_cell.angle_gamma   90.00
#
_symmetry.space_group_name_H-M   'P 1'
#
loop_
_entity.id
_entity.type
_entity.pdbx_description
1 polymer ?
#
loop_
_entity_poly.entity_id
_entity_poly.type
_entity_poly.pdbx_seq_one_letter_code
_entity_poly.pdbx_strand_id
1 'polypeptide(L)'
;MLKNYFKTASRKLSRNKFFTVLNVIGLALGMSITLLFIALLSFLNRYDDFHPHKDRIYRVTTQVYDKAENPHYASVPVGLAQNYKKRLQV
;
A
#
# COMPACT_ATOMS: atom_id res chain seq x y z
N MET A 1 -39.83 -10.47 14.86
CA MET A 1 -39.98 -9.34 13.91
C MET A 1 -38.95 -9.36 12.76
N LEU A 2 -37.66 -9.62 13.01
CA LEU A 2 -36.60 -9.78 11.98
C LEU A 2 -36.99 -10.69 10.79
N LYS A 3 -37.70 -11.79 11.05
CA LYS A 3 -38.21 -12.72 10.03
C LYS A 3 -39.11 -12.04 8.99
N ASN A 4 -39.89 -11.04 9.42
CA ASN A 4 -40.81 -10.31 8.53
C ASN A 4 -40.06 -9.28 7.67
N TYR A 5 -39.04 -8.62 8.23
CA TYR A 5 -38.16 -7.72 7.48
C TYR A 5 -37.38 -8.48 6.40
N PHE A 6 -36.79 -9.64 6.71
CA PHE A 6 -36.12 -10.49 5.73
C PHE A 6 -37.06 -10.93 4.60
N LYS A 7 -38.28 -11.38 4.95
CA LYS A 7 -39.30 -11.77 3.97
C LYS A 7 -39.70 -10.62 3.05
N THR A 8 -39.83 -9.40 3.60
CA THR A 8 -40.23 -8.22 2.84
C THR A 8 -39.10 -7.71 1.95
N ALA A 9 -37.86 -7.69 2.45
CA ALA A 9 -36.66 -7.30 1.69
C ALA A 9 -36.40 -8.27 0.52
N SER A 10 -36.46 -9.58 0.76
CA SER A 10 -36.29 -10.60 -0.30
C SER A 10 -37.33 -10.43 -1.42
N ARG A 11 -38.60 -10.15 -1.07
CA ARG A 11 -39.66 -9.90 -2.06
C ARG A 11 -39.45 -8.61 -2.86
N LYS A 12 -38.86 -7.58 -2.25
CA LYS A 12 -38.50 -6.32 -2.92
C LYS A 12 -37.34 -6.53 -3.91
N LEU A 13 -36.29 -7.24 -3.49
CA LEU A 13 -35.14 -7.60 -4.34
C LEU A 13 -35.58 -8.46 -5.53
N SER A 14 -36.45 -9.45 -5.31
CA SER A 14 -36.92 -10.35 -6.37
C SER A 14 -37.84 -9.67 -7.40
N ARG A 15 -38.47 -8.54 -7.05
CA ARG A 15 -39.37 -7.79 -7.94
C ARG A 15 -38.58 -6.81 -8.84
N ASN A 16 -37.47 -6.26 -8.34
CA ASN A 16 -36.59 -5.36 -9.09
C ASN A 16 -35.23 -6.03 -9.38
N LYS A 17 -35.26 -7.16 -10.11
CA LYS A 17 -34.08 -8.02 -10.32
C LYS A 17 -32.93 -7.30 -11.03
N PHE A 18 -33.21 -6.53 -12.08
CA PHE A 18 -32.17 -5.84 -12.86
C PHE A 18 -31.35 -4.86 -12.01
N PHE A 19 -32.04 -3.93 -11.32
CA PHE A 19 -31.39 -2.97 -10.42
C PHE A 19 -30.69 -3.64 -9.24
N THR A 20 -31.28 -4.71 -8.70
CA THR A 20 -30.66 -5.48 -7.61
C THR A 20 -29.35 -6.12 -8.05
N VAL A 21 -29.34 -6.78 -9.23
CA VAL A 21 -28.14 -7.42 -9.77
C VAL A 21 -27.04 -6.39 -10.02
N LEU A 22 -27.38 -5.25 -10.63
CA LEU A 22 -26.41 -4.20 -10.92
C LEU A 22 -25.77 -3.64 -9.63
N ASN A 23 -26.57 -3.38 -8.59
CA ASN A 23 -26.07 -2.92 -7.30
C ASN A 23 -25.22 -3.97 -6.57
N VAL A 24 -25.65 -5.25 -6.58
CA VAL A 24 -24.90 -6.33 -5.92
C VAL A 24 -23.57 -6.57 -6.62
N ILE A 25 -23.53 -6.58 -7.96
CA ILE A 25 -22.29 -6.74 -8.72
C ILE A 25 -21.35 -5.55 -8.47
N GLY A 26 -21.86 -4.31 -8.54
CA GLY A 26 -21.06 -3.13 -8.28
C GLY A 26 -20.44 -3.14 -6.89
N LEU A 27 -21.23 -3.51 -5.87
CA LEU A 27 -20.75 -3.64 -4.50
C LEU A 27 -19.72 -4.77 -4.36
N ALA A 28 -19.99 -5.95 -4.93
CA ALA A 28 -19.12 -7.11 -4.87
C ALA A 28 -17.76 -6.83 -5.54
N LEU A 29 -17.76 -6.19 -6.70
CA LEU A 29 -16.53 -5.79 -7.40
C LEU A 29 -15.75 -4.75 -6.59
N GLY A 30 -16.42 -3.71 -6.08
CA GLY A 30 -15.78 -2.69 -5.25
C GLY A 30 -15.11 -3.28 -4.00
N MET A 31 -15.82 -4.16 -3.28
CA MET A 31 -15.27 -4.88 -2.14
C MET A 31 -14.09 -5.77 -2.53
N SER A 32 -14.20 -6.53 -3.62
CA SER A 32 -13.14 -7.44 -4.08
C SER A 32 -11.86 -6.67 -4.43
N ILE A 33 -11.98 -5.60 -5.20
CA ILE A 33 -10.84 -4.76 -5.60
C ILE A 33 -10.19 -4.12 -4.37
N THR A 34 -10.99 -3.60 -3.43
CA THR A 34 -10.48 -2.96 -2.22
C THR A 34 -9.71 -3.95 -1.35
N LEU A 35 -10.25 -5.16 -1.15
CA LEU A 35 -9.59 -6.22 -0.39
C LEU A 35 -8.28 -6.66 -1.05
N LEU A 36 -8.28 -6.84 -2.38
CA LEU A 36 -7.07 -7.15 -3.13
C LEU A 36 -6.01 -6.06 -3.01
N PHE A 37 -6.42 -4.78 -3.05
CA PHE A 37 -5.51 -3.66 -2.92
C PHE A 37 -4.91 -3.59 -1.51
N ILE A 38 -5.71 -3.79 -0.46
CA ILE A 38 -5.22 -3.87 0.92
C ILE A 38 -4.23 -5.02 1.09
N ALA A 39 -4.54 -6.20 0.54
CA ALA A 39 -3.65 -7.36 0.58
C ALA A 39 -2.32 -7.07 -0.13
N LEU A 40 -2.37 -6.43 -1.30
CA LEU A 40 -1.21 -6.02 -2.07
C LEU A 40 -0.35 -5.01 -1.30
N LEU A 41 -0.96 -3.97 -0.72
CA LEU A 41 -0.25 -3.00 0.11
C LEU A 41 0.39 -3.63 1.34
N SER A 42 -0.29 -4.58 1.99
CA SER A 42 0.27 -5.33 3.11
C SER A 42 1.49 -6.15 2.67
N PHE A 43 1.42 -6.77 1.50
CA PHE A 43 2.55 -7.49 0.91
C PHE A 43 3.74 -6.56 0.59
N LEU A 44 3.50 -5.41 -0.05
CA LEU A 44 4.55 -4.44 -0.37
C LEU A 44 5.22 -3.88 0.89
N ASN A 45 4.45 -3.53 1.92
CA ASN A 45 5.02 -3.00 3.16
C ASN A 45 5.88 -4.02 3.92
N ARG A 46 5.49 -5.29 3.88
CA ARG A 46 6.26 -6.39 4.51
C ARG A 46 7.45 -6.84 3.68
N TYR A 47 7.59 -6.37 2.44
CA TYR A 47 8.70 -6.76 1.57
C TYR A 47 10.07 -6.44 2.19
N ASP A 48 10.19 -5.32 2.90
CA ASP A 48 11.46 -4.87 3.52
C ASP A 48 11.63 -5.29 5.01
N ASP A 49 10.70 -6.08 5.56
CA ASP A 49 10.70 -6.50 6.99
C ASP A 49 11.65 -7.68 7.30
N PHE A 50 12.43 -8.15 6.34
CA PHE A 50 13.39 -9.24 6.57
C PHE A 50 14.64 -8.81 7.37
N HIS A 51 14.83 -7.50 7.60
CA HIS A 51 15.99 -6.99 8.32
C HIS A 51 15.73 -6.94 9.84
N PRO A 52 16.48 -7.70 10.67
CA PRO A 52 16.26 -7.76 12.13
C PRO A 52 16.45 -6.44 12.88
N HIS A 53 17.03 -5.41 12.24
CA HIS A 53 17.22 -4.07 12.79
C HIS A 53 16.84 -2.96 11.79
N LYS A 54 15.71 -3.13 11.11
CA LYS A 54 15.21 -2.20 10.08
C LYS A 54 15.23 -0.73 10.51
N ASP A 55 14.89 -0.45 11.77
CA ASP A 55 14.84 0.92 12.34
C ASP A 55 16.20 1.63 12.37
N ARG A 56 17.31 0.88 12.26
CA ARG A 56 18.68 1.40 12.28
C ARG A 56 19.33 1.40 10.90
N ILE A 57 18.61 0.97 9.86
CA ILE A 57 19.12 0.90 8.50
C ILE A 57 18.73 2.17 7.75
N TYR A 58 19.73 2.97 7.37
CA TYR A 58 19.56 4.18 6.59
C TYR A 58 20.20 4.02 5.21
N ARG A 59 19.49 4.47 4.17
CA ARG A 59 20.02 4.52 2.79
C ARG A 59 20.55 5.91 2.51
N VAL A 60 21.85 6.01 2.27
CA VAL A 60 22.49 7.28 1.87
C VAL A 60 22.34 7.44 0.34
N THR A 61 21.80 8.57 -0.09
CA THR A 61 21.64 8.92 -1.51
C THR A 61 22.36 10.23 -1.82
N THR A 62 22.76 10.41 -3.07
CA THR A 62 23.39 11.65 -3.54
C THR A 62 22.40 12.41 -4.41
N GLN A 63 22.12 13.67 -4.06
CA GLN A 63 21.35 14.60 -4.88
C GLN A 63 22.29 15.67 -5.44
N VAL A 64 22.24 15.91 -6.75
CA VAL A 64 23.11 16.88 -7.42
C VAL A 64 22.30 18.14 -7.72
N TYR A 65 22.62 19.25 -7.04
CA TYR A 65 21.89 20.52 -7.13
C TYR A 65 22.36 21.47 -8.25
N ASP A 66 23.21 20.99 -9.16
CA ASP A 66 23.91 21.81 -10.17
C ASP A 66 23.46 21.47 -11.61
N LYS A 67 22.43 20.62 -11.77
CA LYS A 67 21.82 20.28 -13.06
C LYS A 67 20.35 20.64 -13.04
N ALA A 68 19.82 21.10 -14.18
CA ALA A 68 18.42 21.48 -14.35
C ALA A 68 17.42 20.41 -13.85
N GLU A 69 17.80 19.13 -13.89
CA GLU A 69 16.95 17.99 -13.53
C GLU A 69 17.15 17.45 -12.11
N ASN A 70 18.07 18.01 -11.31
CA ASN A 70 18.37 17.56 -9.94
C ASN A 70 18.39 16.02 -9.75
N PRO A 71 19.25 15.28 -10.48
CA PRO A 71 19.19 13.83 -10.47
C PRO A 71 19.51 13.24 -9.08
N HIS A 72 18.74 12.21 -8.71
CA HIS A 72 18.95 11.43 -7.50
C HIS A 72 19.70 10.14 -7.83
N TYR A 73 20.88 9.95 -7.24
CA TYR A 73 21.67 8.74 -7.41
C TYR A 73 21.63 7.87 -6.15
N ALA A 74 21.48 6.56 -6.38
CA ALA A 74 21.63 5.52 -5.36
C ALA A 74 23.12 5.15 -5.13
N SER A 75 24.02 6.09 -5.38
CA SER A 75 25.46 5.94 -5.18
C SER A 75 25.95 7.05 -4.26
N VAL A 76 27.07 6.78 -3.60
CA VAL A 76 27.75 7.73 -2.72
C VAL A 76 29.24 7.74 -3.06
N PRO A 77 29.94 8.87 -2.89
CA PRO A 77 31.39 8.91 -3.01
C PRO A 77 32.07 7.93 -2.04
N VAL A 78 33.08 7.20 -2.52
CA VAL A 78 33.75 6.12 -1.75
C VAL A 78 34.29 6.59 -0.39
N GLY A 79 34.78 7.83 -0.30
CA GLY A 79 35.29 8.41 0.95
C GLY A 79 34.22 8.77 1.98
N LEU A 80 32.94 8.77 1.61
CA LEU A 80 31.85 9.19 2.50
C LEU A 80 31.59 8.15 3.60
N ALA A 81 31.70 6.85 3.29
CA ALA A 81 31.56 5.76 4.26
C ALA A 81 32.62 5.83 5.38
N GLN A 82 33.88 6.13 5.04
CA GLN A 82 34.98 6.23 6.02
C GLN A 82 34.80 7.43 6.96
N ASN A 83 34.30 8.56 6.43
CA ASN A 83 34.06 9.77 7.21
C ASN A 83 32.85 9.64 8.14
N TYR A 84 31.77 8.99 7.71
CA TYR A 84 30.60 8.75 8.56
C TYR A 84 30.91 7.79 9.72
N LYS A 85 31.69 6.72 9.50
CA LYS A 85 32.14 5.81 10.56
C LYS A 85 32.94 6.53 11.65
N LYS A 86 33.82 7.46 11.28
CA LYS A 86 34.59 8.28 12.24
C LYS A 86 33.72 9.23 13.06
N ARG A 87 32.62 9.74 12.48
CA ARG A 87 31.80 10.81 13.08
C ARG A 87 30.64 10.29 13.93
N LEU A 88 30.17 9.06 13.66
CA LEU A 88 29.05 8.43 14.39
C LEU A 88 29.48 7.54 15.58
N GLN A 89 30.80 7.36 15.82
CA GLN A 89 31.35 6.57 16.95
C GLN A 89 30.53 5.33 17.33
N VAL A 90 30.29 4.47 16.34
CA VAL A 90 29.92 3.05 16.52
C VAL A 90 31.01 2.19 15.91
#